data_AF-A0A947TH97-F1
#
_entry.id   AF-A0A947TH97-F1
#
_cell.length_a   1.000
_cell.length_b   1.000
_cell.length_c   1.000
_cell.angle_alpha   90.00
_cell.angle_beta   90.00
_cell.angle_gamma   90.00
#
_symmetry.space_group_name_H-M   'P 1'
#
loop_
_entity.id
_entity.type
_entity.pdbx_description
1 polymer ?
#
loop_
_entity_poly.entity_id
_entity_poly.type
_entity_poly.pdbx_seq_one_letter_code
_entity_poly.pdbx_strand_id
1 'polypeptide(L)'
;MNLSKERKFFTIVLIFYWVGIFFATHIPVPGWTRKMGVSDKTMHFAAYLVLMLLLWLSVSFEKKADWKKIRPWLLMGIVAVYGLFDEVSQYFIEGRSADLYDLLGNFLGAAIAMILVTIMAGRHTAMIPFVICPMFLPGLVRSKLIAQSSIIETAVYAAAFAIITIAWAQYLSSVHKLNLKQLKHIPAFFAGLAGTIAIVKIYAVFTNKPMGKTAILSAFAAIILTLIIWSLAREKRTTV
;
A
#
# COMPACT_ATOMS: atom_id res chain seq x y z
N MET A 1 -24.03 -14.07 -9.59
CA MET A 1 -22.65 -14.63 -9.62
C MET A 1 -21.94 -14.20 -8.34
N ASN A 2 -21.58 -15.14 -7.45
CA ASN A 2 -20.94 -14.80 -6.17
C ASN A 2 -19.48 -14.35 -6.37
N LEU A 3 -19.08 -13.23 -5.76
CA LEU A 3 -17.69 -12.77 -5.75
C LEU A 3 -16.82 -13.72 -4.89
N SER A 4 -15.59 -13.97 -5.33
CA SER A 4 -14.61 -14.70 -4.50
C SER A 4 -14.29 -13.94 -3.22
N LYS A 5 -13.80 -14.62 -2.18
CA LYS A 5 -13.47 -14.00 -0.89
C LYS A 5 -12.44 -12.87 -1.05
N GLU A 6 -11.45 -13.09 -1.92
CA GLU A 6 -10.40 -12.12 -2.25
C GLU A 6 -11.01 -10.89 -2.92
N ARG A 7 -11.87 -11.08 -3.92
CA ARG A 7 -12.53 -9.95 -4.60
C ARG A 7 -13.39 -9.14 -3.64
N LYS A 8 -14.13 -9.79 -2.74
CA LYS A 8 -14.91 -9.09 -1.70
C LYS A 8 -14.00 -8.27 -0.79
N PHE A 9 -12.91 -8.88 -0.32
CA PHE A 9 -11.91 -8.18 0.51
C PHE A 9 -11.33 -6.96 -0.20
N PHE A 10 -10.84 -7.10 -1.44
CA PHE A 10 -10.28 -5.98 -2.20
C PHE A 10 -11.32 -4.94 -2.58
N THR A 11 -12.59 -5.32 -2.76
CA THR A 11 -13.68 -4.36 -2.98
C THR A 11 -13.89 -3.49 -1.73
N ILE A 12 -13.89 -4.08 -0.53
CA ILE A 12 -14.02 -3.33 0.72
C ILE A 12 -12.83 -2.38 0.88
N VAL A 13 -11.61 -2.89 0.69
CA VAL A 13 -10.38 -2.08 0.78
C VAL A 13 -10.41 -0.94 -0.25
N LEU A 14 -10.83 -1.21 -1.48
CA LEU A 14 -10.99 -0.20 -2.53
C LEU A 14 -11.96 0.90 -2.11
N ILE A 15 -13.14 0.56 -1.57
CA ILE A 15 -14.14 1.54 -1.16
C ILE A 15 -13.56 2.48 -0.10
N PHE A 16 -12.96 1.94 0.97
CA PHE A 16 -12.36 2.76 2.01
C PHE A 16 -11.21 3.61 1.48
N TYR A 17 -10.37 3.04 0.61
CA TYR A 17 -9.24 3.75 0.02
C TYR A 17 -9.70 4.90 -0.89
N TRP A 18 -10.68 4.64 -1.75
CA TRP A 18 -11.22 5.61 -2.69
C TRP A 18 -11.95 6.75 -1.97
N VAL A 19 -12.78 6.42 -0.97
CA VAL A 19 -13.39 7.42 -0.08
C VAL A 19 -12.32 8.23 0.65
N GLY A 20 -11.26 7.58 1.12
CA GLY A 20 -10.12 8.22 1.76
C GLY A 20 -9.40 9.22 0.85
N ILE A 21 -9.09 8.84 -0.40
CA ILE A 21 -8.51 9.75 -1.39
C ILE A 21 -9.45 10.90 -1.67
N PHE A 22 -10.73 10.63 -1.92
CA PHE A 22 -11.73 11.66 -2.18
C PHE A 22 -11.73 12.73 -1.08
N PHE A 23 -11.83 12.33 0.19
CA PHE A 23 -11.74 13.31 1.28
C PHE A 23 -10.37 13.99 1.36
N ALA A 24 -9.28 13.25 1.14
CA ALA A 24 -7.93 13.80 1.18
C ALA A 24 -7.67 14.85 0.08
N THR A 25 -8.37 14.79 -1.05
CA THR A 25 -8.28 15.77 -2.13
C THR A 25 -9.35 16.86 -2.02
N HIS A 26 -10.46 16.60 -1.31
CA HIS A 26 -11.59 17.52 -1.19
C HIS A 26 -11.62 18.38 0.08
N ILE A 27 -10.47 18.57 0.73
CA ILE A 27 -10.26 19.48 1.86
C ILE A 27 -9.11 20.45 1.59
N PRO A 28 -9.10 21.66 2.20
CA PRO A 28 -7.93 22.53 2.15
C PRO A 28 -6.67 21.80 2.57
N VAL A 29 -5.55 22.06 1.88
CA VAL A 29 -4.29 21.32 2.09
C VAL A 29 -3.86 21.43 3.56
N PRO A 30 -3.88 20.33 4.35
CA PRO A 30 -3.54 20.41 5.76
C PRO A 30 -2.08 20.79 5.96
N GLY A 31 -1.75 21.63 6.95
CA GLY A 31 -0.37 22.11 7.15
C GLY A 31 0.67 21.02 7.46
N TRP A 32 0.24 19.79 7.79
CA TRP A 32 1.14 18.65 7.98
C TRP A 32 1.54 17.98 6.67
N THR A 33 0.74 18.03 5.60
CA THR A 33 1.07 17.34 4.32
C THR A 33 2.36 17.90 3.72
N ARG A 34 2.52 19.24 3.71
CA ARG A 34 3.76 19.92 3.29
C ARG A 34 4.98 19.49 4.13
N LYS A 35 4.77 19.15 5.40
CA LYS A 35 5.84 18.72 6.31
C LYS A 35 6.23 17.26 6.10
N MET A 36 5.48 16.48 5.33
CA MET A 36 5.86 15.10 4.97
C MET A 36 7.15 15.06 4.15
N GLY A 37 7.47 16.13 3.41
CA GLY A 37 8.66 16.19 2.55
C GLY A 37 8.54 15.33 1.28
N VAL A 38 7.30 15.05 0.88
CA VAL A 38 6.96 14.33 -0.35
C VAL A 38 6.28 15.33 -1.28
N SER A 39 6.67 15.37 -2.55
CA SER A 39 5.98 16.24 -3.51
C SER A 39 4.55 15.76 -3.70
N ASP A 40 3.65 16.74 -3.87
CA ASP A 40 2.30 16.54 -4.40
C ASP A 40 2.28 15.57 -5.59
N LYS A 41 3.17 15.74 -6.57
CA LYS A 41 3.25 14.88 -7.77
C LYS A 41 3.51 13.42 -7.41
N THR A 42 4.40 13.18 -6.44
CA THR A 42 4.70 11.82 -5.96
C THR A 42 3.51 11.22 -5.21
N MET A 43 2.80 12.05 -4.42
CA MET A 43 1.59 11.61 -3.71
C MET A 43 0.48 11.25 -4.70
N HIS A 44 0.24 12.07 -5.72
CA HIS A 44 -0.72 11.82 -6.81
C HIS A 44 -0.39 10.53 -7.55
N PHE A 45 0.87 10.38 -8.01
CA PHE A 45 1.33 9.16 -8.65
C PHE A 45 1.10 7.91 -7.80
N ALA A 46 1.55 7.92 -6.54
CA ALA A 46 1.43 6.76 -5.66
C ALA A 46 -0.03 6.44 -5.30
N ALA A 47 -0.85 7.47 -5.09
CA ALA A 47 -2.26 7.33 -4.76
C ALA A 47 -3.03 6.65 -5.90
N TYR A 48 -2.83 7.11 -7.13
CA TYR A 48 -3.51 6.56 -8.30
C TYR A 48 -2.94 5.21 -8.76
N LEU A 49 -1.66 4.95 -8.50
CA LEU A 49 -1.08 3.61 -8.67
C LEU A 49 -1.79 2.61 -7.76
N VAL A 50 -1.89 2.89 -6.45
CA VAL A 50 -2.56 2.00 -5.50
C VAL A 50 -4.06 1.90 -5.80
N LEU A 51 -4.72 3.01 -6.16
CA LEU A 51 -6.13 3.02 -6.55
C LEU A 51 -6.39 2.06 -7.72
N MET A 52 -5.57 2.15 -8.78
CA MET A 52 -5.73 1.31 -9.96
C MET A 52 -5.43 -0.16 -9.69
N LEU A 53 -4.42 -0.47 -8.85
CA LEU A 53 -4.15 -1.83 -8.39
C LEU A 53 -5.34 -2.42 -7.62
N LEU A 54 -5.90 -1.68 -6.66
CA LEU A 54 -7.05 -2.11 -5.87
C LEU A 54 -8.30 -2.30 -6.75
N LEU A 55 -8.51 -1.39 -7.70
CA LEU A 55 -9.59 -1.50 -8.67
C LEU A 55 -9.44 -2.78 -9.51
N TRP A 56 -8.25 -3.05 -10.05
CA TRP A 56 -7.99 -4.29 -10.79
C TRP A 56 -8.24 -5.54 -9.93
N LEU A 57 -7.69 -5.58 -8.71
CA LEU A 57 -7.80 -6.73 -7.80
C LEU A 57 -9.25 -7.00 -7.37
N SER A 58 -10.08 -5.96 -7.21
CA SER A 58 -11.50 -6.11 -6.90
C SER A 58 -12.30 -6.79 -8.02
N VAL A 59 -11.95 -6.50 -9.29
CA VAL A 59 -12.69 -7.00 -10.45
C VAL A 59 -12.09 -8.30 -11.01
N SER A 60 -10.77 -8.44 -10.98
CA SER A 60 -10.03 -9.47 -11.72
C SER A 60 -8.84 -10.05 -10.93
N PHE A 61 -9.02 -10.33 -9.62
CA PHE A 61 -7.96 -10.83 -8.73
C PHE A 61 -6.99 -11.84 -9.38
N GLU A 62 -7.46 -13.00 -9.82
CA GLU A 62 -6.61 -14.08 -10.35
C GLU A 62 -6.18 -13.91 -11.82
N LYS A 63 -6.48 -12.79 -12.47
CA LYS A 63 -6.25 -12.61 -13.92
C LYS A 63 -5.25 -11.49 -14.19
N LYS A 64 -4.36 -11.74 -15.15
CA LYS A 64 -3.54 -10.69 -15.77
C LYS A 64 -4.42 -9.81 -16.66
N ALA A 65 -4.01 -8.57 -16.89
CA ALA A 65 -4.63 -7.73 -17.90
C ALA A 65 -4.43 -8.31 -19.29
N ASP A 66 -5.54 -8.38 -20.03
CA ASP A 66 -5.58 -8.82 -21.41
C ASP A 66 -6.10 -7.65 -22.26
N TRP A 67 -5.17 -6.96 -22.91
CA TRP A 67 -5.43 -5.74 -23.68
C TRP A 67 -6.30 -5.97 -24.92
N LYS A 68 -6.53 -7.22 -25.31
CA LYS A 68 -7.51 -7.57 -26.36
C LYS A 68 -8.96 -7.46 -25.85
N LYS A 69 -9.17 -7.41 -24.54
CA LYS A 69 -10.50 -7.30 -23.92
C LYS A 69 -10.78 -5.86 -23.53
N ILE A 70 -12.07 -5.53 -23.49
CA ILE A 70 -12.54 -4.18 -23.15
C ILE A 70 -12.25 -3.77 -21.68
N ARG A 71 -12.07 -4.75 -20.78
CA ARG A 71 -11.98 -4.50 -19.33
C ARG A 71 -10.80 -3.62 -18.91
N PRO A 72 -9.52 -3.89 -19.27
CA PRO A 72 -8.41 -2.98 -19.02
C PRO A 72 -8.70 -1.54 -19.43
N TRP A 73 -9.22 -1.35 -20.64
CA TRP A 73 -9.55 -0.03 -21.19
C TRP A 73 -10.66 0.67 -20.41
N LEU A 74 -11.72 -0.05 -20.02
CA LEU A 74 -12.79 0.51 -19.19
C LEU A 74 -12.28 0.95 -17.82
N LEU A 75 -11.46 0.14 -17.15
CA LEU A 75 -10.93 0.49 -15.83
C LEU A 75 -9.97 1.69 -15.92
N MET A 76 -9.14 1.76 -16.97
CA MET A 76 -8.31 2.95 -17.22
C MET A 76 -9.16 4.18 -17.50
N GLY A 77 -10.21 4.05 -18.31
CA GLY A 77 -11.15 5.14 -18.57
C GLY A 77 -11.83 5.65 -17.30
N ILE A 78 -12.27 4.74 -16.41
CA ILE A 78 -12.86 5.09 -15.12
C ILE A 78 -11.87 5.89 -14.27
N VAL A 79 -10.62 5.42 -14.12
CA VAL A 79 -9.61 6.12 -13.32
C VAL A 79 -9.17 7.42 -13.97
N ALA A 80 -9.11 7.49 -15.30
CA ALA A 80 -8.76 8.71 -16.02
C ALA A 80 -9.84 9.79 -15.84
N VAL A 81 -11.12 9.43 -16.00
CA VAL A 81 -12.24 10.33 -15.76
C VAL A 81 -12.29 10.77 -14.30
N TYR A 82 -12.09 9.83 -13.36
CA TYR A 82 -12.02 10.17 -11.94
C TYR A 82 -10.86 11.12 -11.63
N GLY A 83 -9.66 10.87 -12.16
CA GLY A 83 -8.49 11.72 -11.96
C GLY A 83 -8.65 13.12 -12.55
N LEU A 84 -9.30 13.23 -13.70
CA LEU A 84 -9.67 14.54 -14.26
C LEU A 84 -10.70 15.25 -13.38
N PHE A 85 -11.74 14.54 -12.94
CA PHE A 85 -12.75 15.09 -12.04
C PHE A 85 -12.13 15.59 -10.73
N ASP A 86 -11.23 14.80 -10.14
CA ASP A 86 -10.52 15.10 -8.89
C ASP A 86 -9.61 16.33 -9.02
N GLU A 87 -8.98 16.54 -10.17
CA GLU A 87 -8.15 17.72 -10.40
C GLU A 87 -9.00 18.98 -10.66
N VAL A 88 -10.07 18.84 -11.46
CA VAL A 88 -10.98 19.94 -11.75
C VAL A 88 -11.75 20.36 -10.50
N SER A 89 -12.17 19.41 -9.65
CA SER A 89 -12.88 19.73 -8.42
C SER A 89 -11.99 20.48 -7.42
N GLN A 90 -10.68 20.21 -7.39
CA GLN A 90 -9.73 20.93 -6.55
C GLN A 90 -9.61 22.42 -6.87
N TYR A 91 -9.94 22.84 -8.10
CA TYR A 91 -10.02 24.27 -8.44
C TYR A 91 -11.01 25.05 -7.54
N PHE A 92 -12.06 24.38 -7.07
CA PHE A 92 -13.10 24.98 -6.22
C PHE A 92 -12.76 24.94 -4.72
N ILE A 93 -11.57 24.46 -4.35
CA ILE A 93 -11.17 24.26 -2.96
C ILE A 93 -10.10 25.27 -2.59
N GLU A 94 -10.37 26.04 -1.54
CA GLU A 94 -9.43 27.05 -1.05
C GLU A 94 -8.08 26.42 -0.65
N GLY A 95 -6.98 27.03 -1.11
CA GLY A 95 -5.63 26.58 -0.82
C GLY A 95 -5.16 25.38 -1.65
N ARG A 96 -5.96 24.95 -2.64
CA ARG A 96 -5.55 24.02 -3.69
C ARG A 96 -5.43 24.72 -5.05
N SER A 97 -4.70 24.10 -5.94
CA SER A 97 -4.56 24.52 -7.33
C SER A 97 -4.74 23.30 -8.20
N ALA A 98 -5.60 23.40 -9.22
CA ALA A 98 -5.62 22.40 -10.28
C ALA A 98 -4.30 22.50 -11.08
N ASP A 99 -3.54 21.43 -11.12
CA ASP A 99 -2.23 21.32 -11.76
C ASP A 99 -2.21 20.17 -12.78
N LEU A 100 -1.85 20.50 -14.02
CA LEU A 100 -1.67 19.51 -15.09
C LEU A 100 -0.65 18.44 -14.72
N TYR A 101 0.39 18.78 -13.95
CA TYR A 101 1.40 17.82 -13.53
C TYR A 101 0.86 16.81 -12.50
N ASP A 102 -0.10 17.20 -11.66
CA ASP A 102 -0.77 16.29 -10.73
C ASP A 102 -1.71 15.35 -11.49
N LEU A 103 -2.43 15.85 -12.50
CA LEU A 103 -3.21 15.02 -13.42
C LEU A 103 -2.33 14.01 -14.18
N LEU A 104 -1.16 14.44 -14.66
CA LEU A 104 -0.18 13.54 -15.29
C LEU A 104 0.33 12.49 -14.30
N GLY A 105 0.57 12.88 -13.04
CA GLY A 105 0.90 11.95 -11.96
C GLY A 105 -0.18 10.88 -11.78
N ASN A 106 -1.45 11.27 -11.76
CA ASN A 106 -2.59 10.37 -11.66
C ASN A 106 -2.60 9.34 -12.80
N PHE A 107 -2.44 9.81 -14.05
CA PHE A 107 -2.42 8.94 -15.23
C PHE A 107 -1.20 8.02 -15.28
N LEU A 108 -0.02 8.52 -14.94
CA LEU A 108 1.20 7.70 -14.88
C LEU A 108 1.09 6.62 -13.79
N GLY A 109 0.56 6.95 -12.62
CA GLY A 109 0.32 5.98 -11.55
C GLY A 109 -0.59 4.85 -12.01
N ALA A 110 -1.73 5.19 -12.63
CA ALA A 110 -2.67 4.22 -13.17
C ALA A 110 -2.06 3.39 -14.32
N ALA A 111 -1.29 3.99 -15.21
CA ALA A 111 -0.61 3.30 -16.31
C ALA A 111 0.43 2.28 -15.79
N ILE A 112 1.26 2.66 -14.82
CA ILE A 112 2.24 1.76 -14.20
C ILE A 112 1.53 0.61 -13.49
N ALA A 113 0.45 0.86 -12.75
CA ALA A 113 -0.37 -0.20 -12.16
C ALA A 113 -0.88 -1.19 -13.24
N MET A 114 -1.31 -0.68 -14.40
CA MET A 114 -1.78 -1.53 -15.49
C MET A 114 -0.68 -2.36 -16.15
N ILE A 115 0.53 -1.83 -16.27
CA ILE A 115 1.70 -2.60 -16.71
C ILE A 115 1.97 -3.73 -15.72
N LEU A 116 1.96 -3.43 -14.41
CA LEU A 116 2.19 -4.41 -13.34
C LEU A 116 1.17 -5.55 -13.37
N VAL A 117 -0.12 -5.26 -13.56
CA VAL A 117 -1.16 -6.31 -13.65
C VAL A 117 -1.18 -7.02 -15.00
N THR A 118 -0.47 -6.50 -16.02
CA THR A 118 -0.24 -7.22 -17.28
C THR A 118 0.80 -8.32 -17.10
N ILE A 119 1.82 -8.07 -16.28
CA ILE A 119 2.91 -9.03 -16.05
C ILE A 119 2.62 -10.00 -14.89
N MET A 120 1.86 -9.57 -13.89
CA MET A 120 1.60 -10.30 -12.64
C MET A 120 0.08 -10.37 -12.35
N ALA A 121 -0.35 -11.41 -11.62
CA ALA A 121 -1.74 -11.56 -11.21
C ALA A 121 -1.87 -12.02 -9.75
N GLY A 122 -3.08 -11.92 -9.22
CA GLY A 122 -3.48 -12.47 -7.93
C GLY A 122 -2.62 -11.93 -6.80
N ARG A 123 -2.08 -12.87 -6.02
CA ARG A 123 -1.31 -12.57 -4.82
C ARG A 123 0.02 -11.86 -5.11
N HIS A 124 0.60 -12.03 -6.30
CA HIS A 124 1.82 -11.30 -6.68
C HIS A 124 1.54 -9.80 -6.78
N THR A 125 0.47 -9.42 -7.48
CA THR A 125 0.03 -8.04 -7.63
C THR A 125 -0.42 -7.45 -6.29
N ALA A 126 -1.13 -8.24 -5.47
CA ALA A 126 -1.60 -7.82 -4.16
C ALA A 126 -0.47 -7.46 -3.17
N MET A 127 0.76 -7.94 -3.38
CA MET A 127 1.89 -7.59 -2.52
C MET A 127 2.45 -6.19 -2.79
N ILE A 128 2.16 -5.60 -3.95
CA ILE A 128 2.77 -4.32 -4.38
C ILE A 128 2.41 -3.15 -3.42
N PRO A 129 1.14 -2.95 -3.00
CA PRO A 129 0.81 -1.91 -2.02
C PRO A 129 1.53 -2.08 -0.68
N PHE A 130 1.84 -3.31 -0.26
CA PHE A 130 2.57 -3.57 0.99
C PHE A 130 4.06 -3.19 0.91
N VAL A 131 4.58 -2.91 -0.29
CA VAL A 131 5.93 -2.36 -0.48
C VAL A 131 5.88 -0.83 -0.63
N ILE A 132 4.89 -0.31 -1.36
CA ILE A 132 4.78 1.12 -1.67
C ILE A 132 4.29 1.93 -0.47
N CYS A 133 3.16 1.54 0.16
CA CYS A 133 2.54 2.34 1.21
C CYS A 133 3.45 2.60 2.42
N PRO A 134 4.27 1.65 2.90
CA PRO A 134 5.16 1.88 4.04
C PRO A 134 6.22 2.97 3.81
N MET A 135 6.55 3.28 2.55
CA MET A 135 7.53 4.33 2.23
C MET A 135 7.07 5.72 2.72
N PHE A 136 5.76 5.94 2.88
CA PHE A 136 5.21 7.22 3.32
C PHE A 136 5.14 7.35 4.85
N LEU A 137 5.32 6.26 5.61
CA LEU A 137 5.25 6.27 7.08
C LEU A 137 6.25 7.25 7.74
N PRO A 138 7.54 7.30 7.34
CA PRO A 138 8.49 8.25 7.91
C PRO A 138 8.06 9.71 7.67
N GLY A 139 7.56 10.02 6.47
CA GLY A 139 7.02 11.33 6.14
C GLY A 139 5.82 11.69 7.02
N LEU A 140 4.88 10.76 7.19
CA LEU A 140 3.68 10.94 8.01
C LEU A 140 4.03 11.20 9.48
N VAL A 141 4.93 10.41 10.05
CA VAL A 141 5.36 10.58 11.45
C VAL A 141 6.10 11.91 11.64
N ARG A 142 6.96 12.27 10.69
CA ARG A 142 7.75 13.51 10.78
C ARG A 142 6.99 14.76 10.33
N SER A 143 5.74 14.62 9.89
CA SER A 143 4.87 15.74 9.52
C SER A 143 4.35 16.55 10.73
N LYS A 144 4.61 16.08 11.96
CA LYS A 144 3.99 16.51 13.22
C LYS A 144 2.51 16.10 13.37
N LEU A 145 1.95 15.33 12.43
CA LEU A 145 0.64 14.70 12.59
C LEU A 145 0.66 13.65 13.72
N ILE A 146 1.76 12.89 13.81
CA ILE A 146 2.00 11.92 14.88
C ILE A 146 3.08 12.51 15.79
N ALA A 147 2.81 12.52 17.10
CA ALA A 147 3.79 12.99 18.09
C ALA A 147 5.06 12.12 18.02
N GLN A 148 6.21 12.76 17.86
CA GLN A 148 7.49 12.06 17.75
C GLN A 148 7.91 11.47 19.10
N SER A 149 8.61 10.33 19.06
CA SER A 149 9.04 9.58 20.24
C SER A 149 7.88 9.21 21.18
N SER A 150 6.65 9.16 20.64
CA SER A 150 5.47 8.81 21.41
C SER A 150 5.13 7.32 21.29
N ILE A 151 4.27 6.86 22.19
CA ILE A 151 3.67 5.53 22.08
C ILE A 151 2.85 5.38 20.79
N ILE A 152 2.29 6.48 20.26
CA ILE A 152 1.50 6.49 19.03
C ILE A 152 2.40 6.21 17.82
N GLU A 153 3.56 6.87 17.72
CA GLU A 153 4.55 6.57 16.66
C GLU A 153 4.93 5.09 16.68
N THR A 154 5.25 4.58 17.87
CA THR A 154 5.63 3.18 18.09
C THR A 154 4.51 2.22 17.67
N ALA A 155 3.27 2.52 18.05
CA ALA A 155 2.10 1.71 17.69
C ALA A 155 1.81 1.73 16.18
N VAL A 156 1.95 2.88 15.51
CA VAL A 156 1.75 3.00 14.05
C VAL A 156 2.76 2.15 13.29
N TYR A 157 4.05 2.23 13.63
CA TYR A 157 5.06 1.38 13.01
C TYR A 157 4.83 -0.10 13.30
N ALA A 158 4.56 -0.47 14.55
CA ALA A 158 4.28 -1.85 14.92
C ALA A 158 3.07 -2.42 14.16
N ALA A 159 1.96 -1.68 14.08
CA ALA A 159 0.76 -2.10 13.36
C ALA A 159 1.02 -2.25 11.86
N ALA A 160 1.71 -1.28 11.24
CA ALA A 160 2.03 -1.34 9.81
C ALA A 160 2.89 -2.57 9.48
N PHE A 161 3.95 -2.82 10.25
CA PHE A 161 4.83 -3.97 10.02
C PHE A 161 4.19 -5.31 10.40
N ALA A 162 3.27 -5.36 11.35
CA ALA A 162 2.45 -6.55 11.61
C ALA A 162 1.56 -6.89 10.40
N ILE A 163 0.88 -5.89 9.82
CA ILE A 163 0.04 -6.07 8.62
C ILE A 163 0.88 -6.58 7.43
N ILE A 164 2.04 -5.95 7.17
CA ILE A 164 2.96 -6.38 6.10
C ILE A 164 3.44 -7.81 6.35
N THR A 165 3.73 -8.17 7.60
CA THR A 165 4.16 -9.51 8.00
C THR A 165 3.09 -10.56 7.75
N ILE A 166 1.84 -10.28 8.10
CA ILE A 166 0.71 -11.17 7.82
C ILE A 166 0.56 -11.37 6.31
N ALA A 167 0.60 -10.27 5.53
CA ALA A 167 0.48 -10.34 4.07
C ALA A 167 1.62 -11.16 3.45
N TRP A 168 2.87 -10.92 3.88
CA TRP A 168 4.05 -11.65 3.40
C TRP A 168 4.02 -13.14 3.77
N ALA A 169 3.69 -13.45 5.04
CA ALA A 169 3.56 -14.82 5.50
C ALA A 169 2.45 -15.58 4.76
N GLN A 170 1.32 -14.93 4.51
CA GLN A 170 0.24 -15.48 3.71
C GLN A 170 0.66 -15.69 2.26
N TYR A 171 1.39 -14.74 1.65
CA TYR A 171 1.93 -14.85 0.30
C TYR A 171 2.87 -16.05 0.16
N LEU A 172 3.90 -16.15 1.00
CA LEU A 172 4.84 -17.28 0.98
C LEU A 172 4.14 -18.63 1.20
N SER A 173 3.19 -18.68 2.13
CA SER A 173 2.48 -19.92 2.45
C SER A 173 1.50 -20.36 1.35
N SER A 174 0.91 -19.42 0.62
CA SER A 174 -0.12 -19.72 -0.40
C SER A 174 0.48 -19.90 -1.80
N VAL A 175 1.44 -19.07 -2.18
CA VAL A 175 2.06 -19.05 -3.51
C VAL A 175 3.26 -20.00 -3.56
N HIS A 176 4.20 -19.86 -2.62
CA HIS A 176 5.45 -20.63 -2.60
C HIS A 176 5.34 -21.92 -1.76
N LYS A 177 4.17 -22.16 -1.15
CA LYS A 177 3.89 -23.32 -0.28
C LYS A 177 4.91 -23.48 0.86
N LEU A 178 5.53 -22.38 1.29
CA LEU A 178 6.49 -22.41 2.39
C LEU A 178 5.77 -22.59 3.73
N ASN A 179 6.48 -23.19 4.68
CA ASN A 179 5.99 -23.43 6.03
C ASN A 179 7.04 -22.96 7.04
N LEU A 180 6.66 -21.99 7.88
CA LEU A 180 7.52 -21.38 8.89
C LEU A 180 8.04 -22.38 9.93
N LYS A 181 7.35 -23.51 10.16
CA LYS A 181 7.82 -24.58 11.06
C LYS A 181 9.06 -25.33 10.52
N GLN A 182 9.33 -25.28 9.21
CA GLN A 182 10.52 -25.90 8.65
C GLN A 182 11.68 -24.91 8.71
N LEU A 183 12.75 -25.27 9.43
CA LEU A 183 13.92 -24.41 9.65
C LEU A 183 14.49 -23.82 8.34
N LYS A 184 14.55 -24.64 7.28
CA LYS A 184 15.03 -24.22 5.94
C LYS A 184 14.21 -23.09 5.30
N HIS A 185 12.95 -22.90 5.70
CA HIS A 185 12.08 -21.87 5.14
C HIS A 185 12.11 -20.56 5.95
N ILE A 186 12.58 -20.58 7.20
CA ILE A 186 12.61 -19.41 8.08
C ILE A 186 13.29 -18.21 7.42
N PRO A 187 14.45 -18.33 6.74
CA PRO A 187 15.10 -17.18 6.10
C PRO A 187 14.20 -16.42 5.12
N ALA A 188 13.37 -17.12 4.34
CA ALA A 188 12.47 -16.49 3.37
C ALA A 188 11.39 -15.62 4.04
N PHE A 189 10.88 -16.03 5.20
CA PHE A 189 9.89 -15.25 5.96
C PHE A 189 10.47 -13.94 6.50
N PHE A 190 11.77 -13.89 6.78
CA PHE A 190 12.44 -12.65 7.19
C PHE A 190 12.96 -11.81 6.02
N ALA A 191 13.39 -12.43 4.92
CA ALA A 191 14.05 -11.74 3.81
C ALA A 191 13.20 -10.61 3.19
N GLY A 192 11.94 -10.87 2.87
CA GLY A 192 11.05 -9.84 2.29
C GLY A 192 10.75 -8.69 3.26
N LEU A 193 10.68 -8.97 4.55
CA LEU A 193 10.43 -7.97 5.59
C LEU A 193 11.66 -7.11 5.84
N ALA A 194 12.84 -7.73 5.88
CA ALA A 194 14.11 -7.01 5.96
C ALA A 194 14.30 -6.11 4.72
N GLY A 195 13.97 -6.59 3.53
CA GLY A 195 13.98 -5.79 2.31
C GLY A 195 13.04 -4.59 2.39
N THR A 196 11.83 -4.77 2.90
CA THR A 196 10.85 -3.68 3.08
C THR A 196 11.36 -2.65 4.09
N ILE A 197 11.91 -3.06 5.23
CA ILE A 197 12.53 -2.15 6.20
C ILE A 197 13.69 -1.38 5.55
N ALA A 198 14.55 -2.05 4.80
CA ALA A 198 15.68 -1.42 4.13
C ALA A 198 15.22 -0.33 3.15
N ILE A 199 14.22 -0.62 2.31
CA ILE A 199 13.64 0.34 1.37
C ILE A 199 13.06 1.55 2.11
N VAL A 200 12.24 1.31 3.16
CA VAL A 200 11.65 2.40 3.95
C VAL A 200 12.73 3.24 4.61
N LYS A 201 13.79 2.61 5.15
CA LYS A 201 14.91 3.32 5.79
C LYS A 201 15.71 4.14 4.79
N ILE A 202 16.01 3.61 3.60
CA ILE A 202 16.71 4.33 2.54
C ILE A 202 15.89 5.54 2.11
N TYR A 203 14.60 5.35 1.84
CA TYR A 203 13.70 6.44 1.45
C TYR A 203 13.55 7.49 2.56
N ALA A 204 13.48 7.07 3.82
CA ALA A 204 13.44 7.96 4.98
C ALA A 204 14.69 8.85 5.08
N VAL A 205 15.88 8.30 4.79
CA VAL A 205 17.12 9.07 4.76
C VAL A 205 17.12 10.05 3.59
N PHE A 206 16.73 9.59 2.39
CA PHE A 206 16.68 10.43 1.19
C PHE A 206 15.74 11.63 1.34
N THR A 207 14.61 11.46 2.05
CA THR A 207 13.63 12.52 2.33
C THR A 207 13.96 13.37 3.57
N ASN A 208 15.13 13.15 4.19
CA ASN A 208 15.55 13.79 5.45
C ASN A 208 14.54 13.58 6.61
N LYS A 209 13.87 12.43 6.62
CA LYS A 209 12.89 12.00 7.63
C LYS A 209 13.33 10.69 8.31
N PRO A 210 14.53 10.60 8.91
CA PRO A 210 15.04 9.33 9.42
C PRO A 210 14.13 8.71 10.47
N MET A 211 14.01 7.39 10.45
CA MET A 211 13.25 6.65 11.47
C MET A 211 13.95 6.71 12.83
N GLY A 212 13.17 6.89 13.90
CA GLY A 212 13.69 6.80 15.27
C GLY A 212 14.16 5.39 15.61
N LYS A 213 15.12 5.27 16.54
CA LYS A 213 15.61 3.95 17.01
C LYS A 213 14.47 3.10 17.60
N THR A 214 13.59 3.71 18.38
CA THR A 214 12.41 3.06 18.98
C THR A 214 11.43 2.55 17.92
N ALA A 215 11.16 3.35 16.88
CA ALA A 215 10.33 2.94 15.74
C ALA A 215 10.90 1.70 15.03
N ILE A 216 12.21 1.69 14.75
CA ILE A 216 12.89 0.54 14.12
C ILE A 216 12.77 -0.70 15.01
N LEU A 217 13.07 -0.59 16.31
CA LEU A 217 12.97 -1.70 17.25
C LEU A 217 11.54 -2.24 17.34
N SER A 218 10.54 -1.35 17.36
CA SER A 218 9.13 -1.74 17.40
C SER A 218 8.68 -2.48 16.14
N ALA A 219 9.17 -2.07 14.96
CA ALA A 219 8.92 -2.77 13.71
C ALA A 219 9.49 -4.19 13.74
N PHE A 220 10.74 -4.36 14.21
CA PHE A 220 11.35 -5.68 14.37
C PHE A 220 10.59 -6.56 15.38
N ALA A 221 10.25 -6.00 16.55
CA ALA A 221 9.48 -6.72 17.56
C ALA A 221 8.10 -7.16 17.02
N ALA A 222 7.41 -6.28 16.30
CA ALA A 222 6.13 -6.58 15.68
C ALA A 222 6.24 -7.69 14.64
N ILE A 223 7.28 -7.69 13.80
CA ILE A 223 7.55 -8.76 12.83
C ILE A 223 7.70 -10.11 13.55
N ILE A 224 8.58 -10.17 14.56
CA ILE A 224 8.88 -11.41 15.28
C ILE A 224 7.61 -11.93 15.96
N LEU A 225 6.92 -11.08 16.72
CA LEU A 225 5.70 -11.45 17.43
C LEU A 225 4.61 -11.93 16.46
N THR A 226 4.45 -11.25 15.33
CA THR A 226 3.47 -11.64 14.31
C THR A 226 3.79 -12.99 13.68
N LEU A 227 5.07 -13.28 13.40
CA LEU A 227 5.49 -14.58 12.87
C LEU A 227 5.29 -15.71 13.90
N ILE A 228 5.54 -15.45 15.19
CA ILE A 228 5.26 -16.40 16.27
C ILE A 228 3.75 -16.69 16.33
N ILE A 229 2.91 -15.66 16.40
CA ILE A 229 1.45 -15.80 16.41
C ILE A 229 0.97 -16.55 15.17
N TRP A 230 1.49 -16.22 13.99
CA TRP A 230 1.18 -16.90 12.74
C TRP A 230 1.51 -18.41 12.80
N SER A 231 2.68 -18.77 13.32
CA SER A 231 3.10 -20.16 13.48
C SER A 231 2.15 -20.95 14.38
N LEU A 232 1.79 -20.37 15.53
CA LEU A 232 0.87 -20.98 16.51
C LEU A 232 -0.56 -21.10 15.97
N ALA A 233 -1.06 -20.07 15.28
CA ALA A 233 -2.41 -20.05 14.73
C ALA A 233 -2.63 -21.10 13.63
N ARG A 234 -1.58 -21.43 12.85
CA ARG A 234 -1.66 -22.47 11.82
C ARG A 234 -1.74 -23.88 12.37
N GLU A 235 -1.15 -24.14 13.53
CA GLU A 235 -1.17 -25.44 14.20
C GLU A 235 -2.59 -25.89 14.53
N LYS A 236 -3.40 -24.96 15.08
CA LYS A 236 -4.81 -25.23 15.39
C LYS A 236 -5.67 -25.56 14.17
N ARG A 237 -5.25 -25.18 12.96
CA ARG A 237 -5.98 -25.48 11.71
C ARG A 237 -5.60 -26.82 11.08
N THR A 238 -4.51 -27.45 11.51
CA THR A 238 -4.08 -28.77 11.01
C THR A 238 -4.51 -29.92 11.91
N THR A 239 -5.00 -29.62 13.12
CA THR A 239 -5.46 -30.60 14.12
C THR A 239 -6.99 -30.75 14.18
N VAL A 240 -7.71 -30.19 13.20
CA VAL A 240 -9.17 -30.27 13.02
C VAL A 240 -9.43 -30.72 11.60
#